data_AF-A0A923PRD9-F1
#
_entry.id   AF-A0A923PRD9-F1
#
_cell.length_a   1.000
_cell.length_b   1.000
_cell.length_c   1.000
_cell.angle_alpha   90.00
_cell.angle_beta   90.00
_cell.angle_gamma   90.00
#
_symmetry.space_group_name_H-M   'P 1'
#
loop_
_entity.id
_entity.type
_entity.pdbx_description
1 polymer ?
#
loop_
_entity_poly.entity_id
_entity_poly.type
_entity_poly.pdbx_seq_one_letter_code
_entity_poly.pdbx_strand_id
1 'polypeptide(L)'
;MKTTLLFALALVAQSTLFAQQWVDTTYHPSGEIHRLYFQRMVGNGDSIPISALFVRGLKEGDTVEPFPLTDSIQTFDTAGQRIPAATFIQPRGGRNALIEETQGKFTVIASKPQWSEVAPTQQFYARIGDTVSSTVVLAIPAEDQAKPTPKRSDKQRNIKTAQPLLLEEGKAFSADFQLEVEAGNQYQTLRYQFPSGQEQSFTFTTRGYHLQEADFQELAQLNDQHTLHLSGQTTLYLYLDSAEKLLTIHREGKVLEKIPVGRQLDAIDLRHLAQGNYLLDIVNLRTGEHRYHGLHL
;
A
#
# COMPACT_ATOMS: atom_id res chain seq x y z
N MET A 1 19.55 29.16 49.85
CA MET A 1 18.59 29.87 48.97
C MET A 1 18.87 29.72 47.47
N LYS A 2 20.13 29.73 46.99
CA LYS A 2 20.42 29.60 45.54
C LYS A 2 20.10 28.22 44.93
N THR A 3 20.24 27.13 45.69
CA THR A 3 19.98 25.76 45.22
C THR A 3 18.50 25.44 45.04
N THR A 4 17.63 25.99 45.89
CA THR A 4 16.17 25.77 45.82
C THR A 4 15.55 26.44 44.59
N LEU A 5 16.06 27.61 44.19
CA LEU A 5 15.59 28.34 43.02
C LEU A 5 15.98 27.64 41.70
N LEU A 6 17.20 27.09 41.63
CA LEU A 6 17.67 26.31 40.47
C LEU A 6 16.86 25.03 40.28
N PHE A 7 16.48 24.36 41.37
CA PHE A 7 15.67 23.15 41.32
C PHE A 7 14.23 23.44 40.86
N ALA A 8 13.64 24.54 41.34
CA ALA A 8 12.33 24.99 40.89
C ALA A 8 12.35 25.39 39.40
N LEU A 9 13.39 26.08 38.92
CA LEU A 9 13.54 26.42 37.50
C LEU A 9 13.68 25.19 36.61
N ALA A 10 14.43 24.17 37.06
CA ALA A 10 14.57 22.91 36.32
C ALA A 10 13.24 22.14 36.23
N LEU A 11 12.44 22.13 37.30
CA LEU A 11 11.10 21.52 37.32
C LEU A 11 10.12 22.25 36.39
N VAL A 12 10.14 23.59 36.39
CA VAL A 12 9.30 24.39 35.48
C VAL A 12 9.72 24.17 34.02
N ALA A 13 11.02 24.14 33.72
CA ALA A 13 11.52 23.89 32.37
C ALA A 13 11.16 22.49 31.83
N GLN A 14 11.16 21.46 32.68
CA GLN A 14 10.68 20.13 32.29
C GLN A 14 9.18 20.13 32.01
N SER A 15 8.37 20.80 32.83
CA SER A 15 6.91 20.88 32.63
C SER A 15 6.51 21.57 31.33
N THR A 16 7.29 22.56 30.86
CA THR A 16 7.03 23.25 29.58
C THR A 16 7.38 22.42 28.36
N LEU A 17 8.36 21.50 28.47
CA LEU A 17 8.72 20.58 27.38
C LEU A 17 7.65 19.49 27.17
N PHE A 18 7.02 19.01 28.24
CA PHE A 18 5.91 18.05 28.15
C PHE A 18 4.59 18.70 27.70
N ALA A 19 4.41 20.01 27.87
CA ALA A 19 3.18 20.70 27.46
C ALA A 19 2.96 20.77 25.93
N GLN A 20 4.00 20.50 25.12
CA GLN A 20 3.91 20.50 23.66
C GLN A 20 3.72 19.11 23.05
N GLN A 21 3.77 18.05 23.86
CA GLN A 21 3.55 16.68 23.43
C GLN A 21 2.21 16.16 23.94
N TRP A 22 1.32 15.81 23.02
CA TRP A 22 0.01 15.22 23.33
C TRP A 22 0.10 13.72 23.13
N VAL A 23 -0.50 12.94 24.02
CA VAL A 23 -0.52 11.48 23.93
C VAL A 23 -1.96 11.04 23.69
N ASP A 24 -2.21 10.49 22.49
CA ASP A 24 -3.49 9.84 22.19
C ASP A 24 -3.36 8.33 22.45
N THR A 25 -4.39 7.73 23.05
CA THR A 25 -4.37 6.34 23.52
C THR A 25 -5.53 5.58 22.92
N THR A 26 -5.24 4.45 22.26
CA THR A 26 -6.27 3.50 21.84
C THR A 26 -6.21 2.24 22.68
N TYR A 27 -7.36 1.58 22.84
CA TYR A 27 -7.53 0.40 23.67
C TYR A 27 -7.99 -0.79 22.84
N HIS A 28 -7.64 -2.00 23.27
CA HIS A 28 -8.21 -3.25 22.79
C HIS A 28 -9.69 -3.37 23.22
N PRO A 29 -10.49 -4.22 22.56
CA PRO A 29 -11.85 -4.53 23.04
C PRO A 29 -11.89 -5.07 24.47
N SER A 30 -10.80 -5.66 24.95
CA SER A 30 -10.63 -6.12 26.34
C SER A 30 -10.40 -5.00 27.36
N GLY A 31 -10.19 -3.75 26.91
CA GLY A 31 -9.93 -2.59 27.77
C GLY A 31 -8.45 -2.29 28.01
N GLU A 32 -7.54 -3.17 27.59
CA GLU A 32 -6.09 -2.96 27.70
C GLU A 32 -5.58 -1.93 26.68
N ILE A 33 -4.49 -1.23 26.98
CA ILE A 33 -3.87 -0.27 26.05
C ILE A 33 -3.42 -1.04 24.80
N HIS A 34 -3.78 -0.54 23.63
CA HIS A 34 -3.33 -1.05 22.34
C HIS A 34 -2.21 -0.18 21.75
N ARG A 35 -2.41 1.15 21.68
CA ARG A 35 -1.39 2.06 21.13
C ARG A 35 -1.34 3.39 21.86
N LEU A 36 -0.14 3.94 21.98
CA LEU A 36 0.12 5.32 22.39
C LEU A 36 0.72 6.09 21.21
N TYR A 37 0.05 7.15 20.79
CA TYR A 37 0.50 8.07 19.76
C TYR A 37 1.04 9.32 20.44
N PHE A 38 2.35 9.52 20.35
CA PHE A 38 2.99 10.75 20.80
C PHE A 38 2.92 11.75 19.65
N GLN A 39 2.28 12.89 19.87
CA GLN A 39 2.10 13.94 18.89
C GLN A 39 2.75 15.22 19.39
N ARG A 40 3.31 16.03 18.49
CA ARG A 40 3.81 17.37 18.79
C ARG A 40 3.17 18.39 17.85
N MET A 41 2.92 19.60 18.32
CA MET A 41 2.51 20.69 17.42
C MET A 41 3.70 21.14 16.58
N VAL A 42 3.51 21.24 15.27
CA VAL A 42 4.47 21.82 14.33
C VAL A 42 3.86 23.03 13.65
N GLY A 43 4.62 24.11 13.50
CA GLY A 43 4.18 25.34 12.86
C GLY A 43 5.23 25.93 11.92
N ASN A 44 5.04 27.20 11.56
CA ASN A 44 5.96 27.93 10.69
C ASN A 44 7.37 27.99 11.30
N GLY A 45 8.36 27.49 10.55
CA GLY A 45 9.77 27.48 10.95
C GLY A 45 10.26 26.14 11.53
N ASP A 46 9.36 25.19 11.81
CA ASP A 46 9.75 23.83 12.17
C ASP A 46 10.16 23.03 10.91
N SER A 47 11.13 22.13 11.06
CA SER A 47 11.41 21.13 10.02
C SER A 47 10.27 20.11 9.98
N ILE A 48 9.34 20.28 9.05
CA ILE A 48 8.22 19.37 8.84
C ILE A 48 8.67 18.27 7.86
N PRO A 49 8.54 16.98 8.21
CA PRO A 49 8.85 15.89 7.29
C PRO A 49 8.03 16.00 5.99
N ILE A 50 8.66 15.73 4.85
CA ILE A 50 8.01 15.79 3.52
C ILE A 50 6.73 14.93 3.49
N SER A 51 6.75 13.76 4.13
CA SER A 51 5.57 12.87 4.24
C SER A 51 4.38 13.53 4.96
N ALA A 52 4.63 14.39 5.93
CA ALA A 52 3.58 15.09 6.68
C ALA A 52 3.00 16.29 5.91
N LEU A 53 3.84 16.99 5.14
CA LEU A 53 3.43 18.00 4.16
C LEU A 53 2.56 17.36 3.07
N PHE A 54 3.01 16.22 2.56
CA PHE A 54 2.32 15.43 1.55
C PHE A 54 0.89 15.05 1.96
N VAL A 55 0.70 14.46 3.15
CA VAL A 55 -0.64 14.08 3.65
C VAL A 55 -1.59 15.27 3.73
N ARG A 56 -1.04 16.49 3.83
CA ARG A 56 -1.80 17.75 3.91
C ARG A 56 -1.90 18.49 2.59
N GLY A 57 -1.28 17.99 1.52
CA GLY A 57 -1.25 18.64 0.21
C GLY A 57 -0.45 19.94 0.18
N LEU A 58 0.56 20.08 1.04
CA LEU A 58 1.42 21.27 1.17
C LEU A 58 2.79 21.04 0.52
N LYS A 59 3.43 22.10 0.05
CA LYS A 59 4.83 22.11 -0.45
C LYS A 59 5.80 22.59 0.62
N GLU A 60 7.09 22.27 0.45
CA GLU A 60 8.14 22.82 1.30
C GLU A 60 8.21 24.35 1.11
N GLY A 61 8.18 25.10 2.23
CA GLY A 61 8.15 26.56 2.22
C GLY A 61 6.75 27.18 2.20
N ASP A 62 5.68 26.41 2.04
CA ASP A 62 4.32 26.92 2.24
C ASP A 62 4.15 27.41 3.68
N THR A 63 3.38 28.48 3.87
CA THR A 63 2.99 28.92 5.21
C THR A 63 1.99 27.92 5.77
N VAL A 64 2.30 27.33 6.93
CA VAL A 64 1.48 26.29 7.54
C VAL A 64 0.91 26.76 8.88
N GLU A 65 -0.41 26.65 9.02
CA GLU A 65 -1.05 26.79 10.32
C GLU A 65 -0.56 25.69 11.27
N PRO A 66 -0.35 25.96 12.57
CA PRO A 66 0.12 24.94 13.49
C PRO A 66 -0.78 23.70 13.51
N PHE A 67 -0.18 22.52 13.38
CA PHE A 67 -0.93 21.24 13.38
C PHE A 67 -0.21 20.16 14.19
N PRO A 68 -0.94 19.14 14.69
CA PRO A 68 -0.33 18.01 15.38
C PRO A 68 0.33 17.04 14.39
N LEU A 69 1.60 16.72 14.65
CA LEU A 69 2.40 15.74 13.93
C LEU A 69 2.70 14.57 14.86
N THR A 70 2.39 13.35 14.43
CA THR A 70 2.79 12.13 15.16
C THR A 70 4.31 11.97 15.12
N ASP A 71 4.92 11.97 16.30
CA ASP A 71 6.35 11.85 16.51
C ASP A 71 6.75 10.37 16.67
N SER A 72 5.99 9.61 17.47
CA SER A 72 6.20 8.17 17.63
C SER A 72 4.92 7.43 17.98
N ILE A 73 4.91 6.13 17.72
CA ILE A 73 3.84 5.21 18.09
C ILE A 73 4.45 4.09 18.92
N GLN A 74 3.88 3.84 20.09
CA GLN A 74 4.18 2.65 20.89
C GLN A 74 3.00 1.70 20.80
N THR A 75 3.27 0.42 20.53
CA THR A 75 2.23 -0.62 20.40
C THR A 75 2.38 -1.63 21.53
N PHE A 76 1.24 -2.12 22.01
CA PHE A 76 1.14 -3.07 23.11
C PHE A 76 0.30 -4.28 22.67
N ASP A 77 0.68 -5.47 23.14
CA ASP A 77 -0.08 -6.70 22.91
C ASP A 77 -1.32 -6.78 23.81
N THR A 78 -2.12 -7.83 23.67
CA THR A 78 -3.34 -8.03 24.49
C THR A 78 -3.05 -8.37 25.95
N ALA A 79 -1.79 -8.63 26.30
CA ALA A 79 -1.32 -8.79 27.67
C ALA A 79 -0.73 -7.49 28.26
N GLY A 80 -0.82 -6.36 27.53
CA GLY A 80 -0.32 -5.06 27.95
C GLY A 80 1.21 -4.91 27.83
N GLN A 81 1.91 -5.85 27.18
CA GLN A 81 3.35 -5.76 26.99
C GLN A 81 3.69 -4.94 25.76
N ARG A 82 4.67 -4.04 25.90
CA ARG A 82 5.15 -3.22 24.78
C ARG A 82 5.81 -4.10 23.74
N ILE A 83 5.29 -4.06 22.51
CA ILE A 83 5.89 -4.71 21.36
C ILE A 83 7.06 -3.82 20.89
N PRO A 84 8.31 -4.31 20.90
CA PRO A 84 9.44 -3.55 20.36
C PRO A 84 9.15 -3.15 18.92
N ALA A 85 9.57 -1.96 18.51
CA ALA A 85 9.49 -1.54 17.12
C ALA A 85 10.48 -2.37 16.30
N ALA A 86 10.12 -3.62 15.99
CA ALA A 86 10.83 -4.41 15.00
C ALA A 86 10.67 -3.67 13.67
N THR A 87 11.79 -3.28 13.08
CA THR A 87 11.86 -2.71 11.74
C THR A 87 11.01 -3.58 10.82
N PHE A 88 9.88 -3.05 10.33
CA PHE A 88 9.14 -3.69 9.25
C PHE A 88 10.02 -3.63 8.00
N ILE A 89 10.95 -4.57 7.87
CA ILE A 89 11.62 -4.85 6.62
C ILE A 89 10.60 -5.67 5.83
N GLN A 90 9.84 -5.01 4.96
CA GLN A 90 9.27 -5.73 3.82
C GLN A 90 10.45 -6.03 2.89
N PRO A 91 10.86 -7.29 2.68
CA PRO A 91 11.83 -7.58 1.64
C PRO A 91 11.16 -7.30 0.30
N ARG A 92 11.74 -6.37 -0.47
CA ARG A 92 11.51 -6.32 -1.92
C ARG A 92 11.87 -7.70 -2.47
N GLY A 93 10.87 -8.48 -2.89
CA GLY A 93 11.09 -9.78 -3.55
C GLY A 93 10.34 -11.00 -2.99
N GLY A 94 9.37 -10.85 -2.08
CA GLY A 94 8.33 -11.87 -1.89
C GLY A 94 8.78 -13.27 -1.42
N ARG A 95 9.95 -13.40 -0.77
CA ARG A 95 10.35 -14.64 -0.08
C ARG A 95 10.64 -14.36 1.38
N ASN A 96 9.87 -14.99 2.26
CA ASN A 96 10.17 -15.04 3.69
C ASN A 96 11.37 -15.97 3.88
N ALA A 97 12.49 -15.44 4.36
CA ALA A 97 13.57 -16.23 4.94
C ALA A 97 13.65 -15.89 6.43
N LEU A 98 13.73 -16.91 7.29
CA LEU A 98 14.17 -16.73 8.66
C LEU A 98 15.66 -16.37 8.62
N ILE A 99 15.98 -15.15 9.03
CA ILE A 99 17.35 -14.65 9.12
C ILE A 99 17.69 -14.60 10.60
N GLU A 100 18.59 -15.49 11.04
CA GLU A 100 19.19 -15.39 12.37
C GLU A 100 20.49 -14.59 12.25
N GLU A 101 20.57 -13.47 12.96
CA GLU A 101 21.77 -12.64 13.03
C GLU A 101 22.63 -13.13 14.20
N THR A 102 23.80 -13.68 13.90
CA THR A 102 24.81 -13.96 14.91
C THR A 102 26.10 -13.28 14.50
N GLN A 103 26.54 -12.29 15.29
CA GLN A 103 27.82 -11.60 15.14
C GLN A 103 28.06 -11.00 13.74
N GLY A 104 27.06 -10.33 13.16
CA GLY A 104 27.22 -9.57 11.91
C GLY A 104 27.38 -10.41 10.64
N LYS A 105 27.14 -11.72 10.69
CA LYS A 105 27.03 -12.59 9.51
C LYS A 105 25.62 -13.15 9.38
N PHE A 106 25.00 -12.88 8.24
CA PHE A 106 23.72 -13.47 7.86
C PHE A 106 23.96 -14.89 7.34
N THR A 107 23.39 -15.89 8.01
CA THR A 107 23.47 -17.28 7.56
C THR A 107 22.07 -17.75 7.21
N VAL A 108 21.86 -18.17 5.96
CA VAL A 108 20.59 -18.79 5.53
C VAL A 108 20.54 -20.19 6.12
N ILE A 109 19.75 -20.38 7.18
CA ILE A 109 19.55 -21.69 7.77
C ILE A 109 18.62 -22.47 6.83
N ALA A 110 19.12 -23.60 6.32
CA ALA A 110 18.45 -24.45 5.37
C ALA A 110 16.96 -24.68 5.73
N SER A 111 16.09 -24.36 4.78
CA SER A 111 14.67 -24.67 4.83
C SER A 111 14.48 -26.19 4.79
N LYS A 112 14.33 -26.82 5.95
CA LYS A 112 13.48 -28.02 5.99
C LYS A 112 12.10 -27.56 5.50
N PRO A 113 11.44 -28.29 4.58
CA PRO A 113 10.08 -27.96 4.20
C PRO A 113 9.19 -28.29 5.39
N GLN A 114 9.11 -27.38 6.37
CA GLN A 114 7.97 -27.33 7.25
C GLN A 114 6.82 -26.86 6.37
N TRP A 115 5.90 -27.77 6.14
CA TRP A 115 4.62 -27.58 5.48
C TRP A 115 3.73 -26.70 6.38
N SER A 116 4.14 -25.46 6.61
CA SER A 116 3.33 -24.43 7.24
C SER A 116 2.91 -23.46 6.15
N GLU A 117 1.60 -23.42 5.92
CA GLU A 117 0.81 -22.31 5.40
C GLU A 117 1.59 -21.00 5.36
N VAL A 118 1.84 -20.49 4.16
CA VAL A 118 1.57 -19.13 3.67
C VAL A 118 2.21 -19.10 2.28
N ALA A 119 1.46 -19.49 1.25
CA ALA A 119 1.83 -19.02 -0.09
C ALA A 119 1.74 -17.49 -0.02
N PRO A 120 2.83 -16.74 -0.30
CA PRO A 120 2.78 -15.28 -0.24
C PRO A 120 1.67 -14.80 -1.16
N THR A 121 0.80 -13.92 -0.67
CA THR A 121 -0.19 -13.25 -1.50
C THR A 121 0.53 -12.62 -2.69
N GLN A 122 0.28 -13.10 -3.91
CA GLN A 122 0.90 -12.48 -5.09
C GLN A 122 0.16 -11.18 -5.36
N GLN A 123 0.92 -10.13 -5.69
CA GLN A 123 0.36 -8.82 -5.98
C GLN A 123 0.59 -8.47 -7.45
N PHE A 124 -0.45 -8.02 -8.12
CA PHE A 124 -0.41 -7.59 -9.51
C PHE A 124 -0.85 -6.13 -9.62
N TYR A 125 -0.13 -5.37 -10.43
CA TYR A 125 -0.43 -4.00 -10.78
C TYR A 125 -0.55 -3.99 -12.30
N ALA A 126 -1.71 -3.61 -12.83
CA ALA A 126 -1.91 -3.51 -14.27
C ALA A 126 -3.05 -2.53 -14.58
N ARG A 127 -3.22 -2.18 -15.86
CA ARG A 127 -4.35 -1.35 -16.25
C ARG A 127 -5.65 -2.14 -16.16
N ILE A 128 -6.73 -1.41 -15.97
CA ILE A 128 -8.08 -1.97 -16.00
C ILE A 128 -8.35 -2.55 -17.40
N GLY A 129 -8.80 -3.80 -17.46
CA GLY A 129 -9.02 -4.56 -18.68
C GLY A 129 -7.80 -5.36 -19.15
N ASP A 130 -6.61 -5.13 -18.59
CA ASP A 130 -5.45 -5.97 -18.87
C ASP A 130 -5.65 -7.37 -18.28
N THR A 131 -4.94 -8.34 -18.87
CA THR A 131 -4.85 -9.70 -18.34
C THR A 131 -3.45 -9.94 -17.81
N VAL A 132 -3.34 -10.27 -16.52
CA VAL A 132 -2.09 -10.70 -15.90
C VAL A 132 -2.03 -12.22 -15.86
N SER A 133 -0.85 -12.81 -15.99
CA SER A 133 -0.65 -14.26 -15.93
C SER A 133 0.32 -14.63 -14.81
N SER A 134 0.07 -15.75 -14.16
CA SER A 134 0.99 -16.31 -13.16
C SER A 134 0.77 -17.82 -13.04
N THR A 135 1.70 -18.47 -12.38
CA THR A 135 1.70 -19.91 -12.13
C THR A 135 1.63 -20.15 -10.63
N VAL A 136 0.71 -21.02 -10.20
CA VAL A 136 0.70 -21.54 -8.83
C VAL A 136 1.15 -22.98 -8.80
N VAL A 137 1.87 -23.33 -7.73
CA VAL A 137 2.39 -24.67 -7.51
C VAL A 137 1.52 -25.36 -6.45
N LEU A 138 0.78 -26.39 -6.86
CA LEU A 138 -0.04 -27.21 -5.97
C LEU A 138 0.82 -28.33 -5.38
N ALA A 139 0.68 -28.52 -4.08
CA ALA A 139 1.31 -29.60 -3.36
C ALA A 139 0.34 -30.78 -3.30
N ILE A 140 0.77 -31.94 -3.81
CA ILE A 140 -0.09 -33.13 -3.88
C ILE A 140 -0.11 -33.83 -2.52
N PRO A 141 -1.29 -34.06 -1.91
CA PRO A 141 -1.41 -34.90 -0.74
C PRO A 141 -0.86 -36.31 -0.99
N ALA A 142 -0.21 -36.92 0.00
CA ALA A 142 0.40 -38.26 -0.15
C ALA A 142 -0.62 -39.31 -0.63
N GLU A 143 -1.85 -39.21 -0.13
CA GLU A 143 -3.01 -40.05 -0.47
C GLU A 143 -3.49 -39.89 -1.92
N ASP A 144 -3.22 -38.75 -2.56
CA ASP A 144 -3.65 -38.46 -3.94
C ASP A 144 -2.53 -38.66 -4.98
N GLN A 145 -1.30 -39.00 -4.56
CA GLN A 145 -0.13 -39.13 -5.46
C GLN A 145 -0.34 -40.15 -6.60
N ALA A 146 -1.17 -41.17 -6.38
CA ALA A 146 -1.44 -42.19 -7.39
C ALA A 146 -2.40 -41.71 -8.50
N LYS A 147 -3.30 -40.77 -8.20
CA LYS A 147 -4.29 -40.20 -9.14
C LYS A 147 -4.59 -38.73 -8.86
N PRO A 148 -3.59 -37.85 -8.95
CA PRO A 148 -3.80 -36.48 -8.56
C PRO A 148 -4.62 -35.76 -9.63
N THR A 149 -5.86 -35.43 -9.27
CA THR A 149 -6.82 -34.76 -10.16
C THR A 149 -7.47 -33.58 -9.42
N PRO A 150 -6.67 -32.57 -8.98
CA PRO A 150 -7.20 -31.42 -8.30
C PRO A 150 -8.19 -30.70 -9.21
N LYS A 151 -9.37 -30.38 -8.68
CA LYS A 151 -10.40 -29.62 -9.38
C LYS A 151 -10.48 -28.23 -8.78
N ARG A 152 -10.54 -27.23 -9.66
CA ARG A 152 -10.85 -25.88 -9.22
C ARG A 152 -12.24 -25.84 -8.59
N SER A 153 -12.33 -25.39 -7.35
CA SER A 153 -13.56 -25.37 -6.56
C SER A 153 -14.17 -23.97 -6.39
N ASP A 154 -13.42 -22.90 -6.68
CA ASP A 154 -13.96 -21.54 -6.67
C ASP A 154 -14.73 -21.20 -7.96
N LYS A 155 -15.59 -20.17 -7.87
CA LYS A 155 -16.45 -19.69 -8.97
C LYS A 155 -16.01 -18.33 -9.51
N GLN A 156 -14.76 -17.93 -9.32
CA GLN A 156 -14.28 -16.60 -9.74
C GLN A 156 -14.18 -16.52 -11.27
N ARG A 157 -15.02 -15.69 -11.90
CA ARG A 157 -15.14 -15.63 -13.37
C ARG A 157 -13.98 -14.93 -14.06
N ASN A 158 -13.34 -14.00 -13.37
CA ASN A 158 -12.23 -13.19 -13.86
C ASN A 158 -10.88 -13.93 -13.84
N ILE A 159 -10.80 -15.09 -13.18
CA ILE A 159 -9.65 -15.99 -13.28
C ILE A 159 -9.97 -17.09 -14.30
N LYS A 160 -9.18 -17.18 -15.37
CA LYS A 160 -9.18 -18.27 -16.35
C LYS A 160 -7.95 -19.12 -16.10
N THR A 161 -8.12 -20.42 -15.89
CA THR A 161 -6.99 -21.35 -15.72
C THR A 161 -6.72 -22.07 -17.04
N ALA A 162 -5.47 -22.14 -17.48
CA ALA A 162 -5.11 -22.98 -18.61
C ALA A 162 -5.30 -24.45 -18.20
N GLN A 163 -6.06 -25.20 -19.00
CA GLN A 163 -6.06 -26.66 -18.93
C GLN A 163 -5.30 -27.20 -20.15
N PRO A 164 -4.46 -28.23 -19.99
CA PRO A 164 -4.28 -29.06 -18.79
C PRO A 164 -3.27 -28.50 -17.78
N LEU A 165 -3.46 -28.84 -16.50
CA LEU A 165 -2.44 -28.65 -15.45
C LEU A 165 -1.19 -29.47 -15.82
N LEU A 166 -0.03 -28.83 -15.85
CA LEU A 166 1.21 -29.52 -16.19
C LEU A 166 1.73 -30.27 -14.97
N LEU A 167 1.88 -31.60 -15.14
CA LEU A 167 2.54 -32.48 -14.19
C LEU A 167 4.04 -32.43 -14.46
N GLU A 168 4.83 -31.90 -13.53
CA GLU A 168 6.26 -32.17 -13.52
C GLU A 168 6.51 -33.48 -12.78
N GLU A 169 7.14 -34.44 -13.47
CA GLU A 169 7.42 -35.77 -12.93
C GLU A 169 8.10 -35.67 -11.55
N GLY A 170 7.36 -36.12 -10.52
CA GLY A 170 7.87 -36.37 -9.19
C GLY A 170 7.87 -35.20 -8.19
N LYS A 171 7.44 -33.96 -8.51
CA LYS A 171 7.63 -32.84 -7.54
C LYS A 171 6.52 -31.80 -7.37
N ALA A 172 5.67 -31.47 -8.35
CA ALA A 172 4.54 -30.56 -8.13
C ALA A 172 3.57 -30.49 -9.33
N PHE A 173 2.36 -29.98 -9.11
CA PHE A 173 1.51 -29.49 -10.19
C PHE A 173 1.67 -27.99 -10.34
N SER A 174 1.83 -27.54 -11.58
CA SER A 174 1.76 -26.11 -11.90
C SER A 174 0.44 -25.81 -12.60
N ALA A 175 -0.24 -24.77 -12.12
CA ALA A 175 -1.47 -24.25 -12.72
C ALA A 175 -1.22 -22.83 -13.20
N ASP A 176 -1.20 -22.66 -14.53
CA ASP A 176 -1.19 -21.33 -15.12
C ASP A 176 -2.59 -20.73 -15.07
N PHE A 177 -2.66 -19.47 -14.66
CA PHE A 177 -3.89 -18.71 -14.70
C PHE A 177 -3.68 -17.34 -15.32
N GLN A 178 -4.75 -16.87 -15.94
CA GLN A 178 -4.94 -15.54 -16.48
C GLN A 178 -6.00 -14.85 -15.64
N LEU A 179 -5.72 -13.61 -15.23
CA LEU A 179 -6.60 -12.81 -14.41
C LEU A 179 -6.87 -11.48 -15.11
N GLU A 180 -8.13 -11.24 -15.43
CA GLU A 180 -8.60 -9.94 -15.90
C GLU A 180 -8.60 -8.94 -14.74
N VAL A 181 -7.93 -7.81 -14.92
CA VAL A 181 -7.76 -6.80 -13.89
C VAL A 181 -8.92 -5.81 -13.95
N GLU A 182 -9.70 -5.77 -12.88
CA GLU A 182 -10.77 -4.78 -12.73
C GLU A 182 -10.31 -3.60 -11.87
N ALA A 183 -11.14 -2.57 -11.79
CA ALA A 183 -10.81 -1.31 -11.13
C ALA A 183 -10.60 -1.44 -9.62
N GLY A 184 -9.55 -0.79 -9.11
CA GLY A 184 -9.26 -0.69 -7.69
C GLY A 184 -8.50 -1.88 -7.11
N ASN A 185 -8.56 -2.01 -5.78
CA ASN A 185 -7.94 -3.10 -5.05
C ASN A 185 -8.91 -4.28 -4.97
N GLN A 186 -8.51 -5.44 -5.49
CA GLN A 186 -9.30 -6.66 -5.40
C GLN A 186 -8.54 -7.77 -4.71
N TYR A 187 -9.26 -8.56 -3.92
CA TYR A 187 -8.75 -9.75 -3.26
C TYR A 187 -9.43 -10.96 -3.85
N GLN A 188 -8.62 -11.89 -4.35
CA GLN A 188 -9.12 -13.05 -5.08
C GLN A 188 -8.46 -14.31 -4.53
N THR A 189 -9.19 -15.42 -4.58
CA THR A 189 -8.73 -16.68 -4.03
C THR A 189 -9.05 -17.80 -5.00
N LEU A 190 -8.01 -18.39 -5.57
CA LEU A 190 -8.10 -19.60 -6.37
C LEU A 190 -8.06 -20.80 -5.43
N ARG A 191 -9.04 -21.69 -5.55
CA ARG A 191 -9.17 -22.86 -4.68
C ARG A 191 -9.15 -24.14 -5.49
N TYR A 192 -8.38 -25.11 -5.02
CA TYR A 192 -8.33 -26.44 -5.59
C TYR A 192 -8.71 -27.47 -4.53
N GLN A 193 -9.63 -28.35 -4.90
CA GLN A 193 -10.03 -29.50 -4.10
C GLN A 193 -9.43 -30.78 -4.70
N PHE A 194 -8.76 -31.56 -3.85
CA PHE A 194 -8.21 -32.85 -4.22
C PHE A 194 -9.23 -33.98 -4.01
N PRO A 195 -9.04 -35.16 -4.65
CA PRO A 195 -9.94 -36.31 -4.48
C PRO A 195 -10.10 -36.77 -3.03
N SER A 196 -9.07 -36.63 -2.20
CA SER A 196 -9.16 -36.93 -0.77
C SER A 196 -10.07 -35.99 0.03
N GLY A 197 -10.45 -34.85 -0.56
CA GLY A 197 -11.20 -33.79 0.09
C GLY A 197 -10.34 -32.67 0.66
N GLN A 198 -9.01 -32.80 0.64
CA GLN A 198 -8.11 -31.70 1.03
C GLN A 198 -8.27 -30.51 0.07
N GLU A 199 -8.23 -29.29 0.62
CA GLU A 199 -8.29 -28.04 -0.15
C GLU A 199 -6.95 -27.29 -0.05
N GLN A 200 -6.51 -26.73 -1.17
CA GLN A 200 -5.41 -25.77 -1.21
C GLN A 200 -5.91 -24.46 -1.82
N SER A 201 -5.56 -23.34 -1.20
CA SER A 201 -5.98 -22.00 -1.63
C SER A 201 -4.79 -21.09 -1.90
N PHE A 202 -4.93 -20.22 -2.89
CA PHE A 202 -3.96 -19.21 -3.27
C PHE A 202 -4.66 -17.87 -3.34
N THR A 203 -4.17 -16.91 -2.55
CA THR A 203 -4.72 -15.56 -2.51
C THR A 203 -3.87 -14.64 -3.37
N PHE A 204 -4.54 -13.79 -4.14
CA PHE A 204 -3.93 -12.77 -4.97
C PHE A 204 -4.57 -11.42 -4.67
N THR A 205 -3.78 -10.37 -4.83
CA THR A 205 -4.28 -8.99 -4.82
C THR A 205 -4.01 -8.37 -6.17
N THR A 206 -5.05 -7.92 -6.86
CA THR A 206 -4.92 -7.08 -8.06
C THR A 206 -5.16 -5.63 -7.69
N ARG A 207 -4.41 -4.74 -8.34
CA ARG A 207 -4.54 -3.30 -8.22
C ARG A 207 -4.70 -2.72 -9.61
N GLY A 208 -5.95 -2.59 -10.05
CA GLY A 208 -6.30 -2.04 -11.34
C GLY A 208 -6.32 -0.52 -11.31
N TYR A 209 -5.56 0.09 -12.21
CA TYR A 209 -5.50 1.54 -12.39
C TYR A 209 -5.91 1.96 -13.80
N HIS A 210 -6.39 3.19 -13.95
CA HIS A 210 -6.58 3.80 -15.27
C HIS A 210 -5.28 4.39 -15.79
N LEU A 211 -4.64 5.20 -14.94
CA LEU A 211 -3.41 5.92 -15.25
C LEU A 211 -2.30 5.50 -14.32
N GLN A 212 -1.09 5.50 -14.85
CA GLN A 212 0.15 5.42 -14.09
C GLN A 212 1.03 6.64 -14.31
N GLU A 213 2.06 6.79 -13.51
CA GLU A 213 2.98 7.94 -13.56
C GLU A 213 3.60 8.18 -14.96
N ALA A 214 3.91 7.11 -15.69
CA ALA A 214 4.49 7.19 -17.02
C ALA A 214 3.53 7.76 -18.09
N ASP A 215 2.23 7.82 -17.81
CA ASP A 215 1.24 8.36 -18.75
C ASP A 215 1.28 9.88 -18.80
N PHE A 216 1.70 10.51 -17.71
CA PHE A 216 1.77 11.96 -17.60
C PHE A 216 2.99 12.50 -18.35
N GLN A 217 2.74 13.50 -19.19
CA GLN A 217 3.74 14.10 -20.08
C GLN A 217 4.05 15.54 -19.68
N GLU A 218 5.11 16.12 -20.27
CA GLU A 218 5.28 17.57 -20.20
C GLU A 218 4.13 18.29 -20.93
N LEU A 219 3.75 19.48 -20.48
CA LEU A 219 2.61 20.21 -21.05
C LEU A 219 2.76 20.43 -22.58
N ALA A 220 3.98 20.68 -23.04
CA ALA A 220 4.28 20.88 -24.46
C ALA A 220 4.10 19.60 -25.32
N GLN A 221 4.07 18.43 -24.69
CA GLN A 221 3.92 17.13 -25.34
C GLN A 221 2.48 16.59 -25.25
N LEU A 222 1.64 17.23 -24.44
CA LEU A 222 0.25 16.82 -24.25
C LEU A 222 -0.55 17.01 -25.55
N ASN A 223 -1.22 15.94 -25.97
CA ASN A 223 -2.09 15.92 -27.14
C ASN A 223 -3.30 15.00 -26.89
N ASP A 224 -4.22 14.92 -27.85
CA ASP A 224 -5.47 14.16 -27.70
C ASP A 224 -5.27 12.67 -27.40
N GLN A 225 -4.13 12.08 -27.79
CA GLN A 225 -3.82 10.66 -27.47
C GLN A 225 -3.54 10.44 -25.98
N HIS A 226 -3.20 11.50 -25.25
CA HIS A 226 -2.96 11.48 -23.80
C HIS A 226 -4.18 11.97 -23.03
N THR A 227 -5.37 11.69 -23.55
CA THR A 227 -6.65 11.96 -22.89
C THR A 227 -7.33 10.66 -22.53
N LEU A 228 -7.58 10.47 -21.24
CA LEU A 228 -8.36 9.34 -20.75
C LEU A 228 -9.84 9.67 -20.83
N HIS A 229 -10.63 8.78 -21.43
CA HIS A 229 -12.08 8.90 -21.48
C HIS A 229 -12.72 7.98 -20.43
N LEU A 230 -13.40 8.55 -19.44
CA LEU A 230 -14.07 7.83 -18.35
C LEU A 230 -15.60 7.95 -18.46
N SER A 231 -16.16 7.55 -19.60
CA SER A 231 -17.60 7.65 -19.85
C SER A 231 -18.41 6.84 -18.83
N GLY A 232 -19.19 7.54 -18.01
CA GLY A 232 -20.06 6.94 -16.99
C GLY A 232 -19.36 6.39 -15.75
N GLN A 233 -18.04 6.55 -15.65
CA GLN A 233 -17.29 6.16 -14.45
C GLN A 233 -17.17 7.34 -13.49
N THR A 234 -17.23 7.03 -12.20
CA THR A 234 -17.26 8.01 -11.11
C THR A 234 -15.97 8.05 -10.30
N THR A 235 -14.98 7.24 -10.66
CA THR A 235 -13.73 7.11 -9.90
C THR A 235 -12.56 6.97 -10.83
N LEU A 236 -11.52 7.78 -10.63
CA LEU A 236 -10.23 7.62 -11.29
C LEU A 236 -9.26 6.89 -10.35
N TYR A 237 -8.87 5.68 -10.73
CA TYR A 237 -7.76 4.96 -10.10
C TYR A 237 -6.41 5.36 -10.72
N LEU A 238 -5.50 5.82 -9.87
CA LEU A 238 -4.19 6.34 -10.25
C LEU A 238 -3.08 5.54 -9.54
N TYR A 239 -2.14 5.01 -10.31
CA TYR A 239 -0.97 4.28 -9.80
C TYR A 239 0.31 5.10 -9.92
N LEU A 240 0.96 5.46 -8.81
CA LEU A 240 2.20 6.25 -8.83
C LEU A 240 3.28 5.59 -7.99
N ASP A 241 4.54 5.72 -8.42
CA ASP A 241 5.68 5.02 -7.83
C ASP A 241 6.21 5.69 -6.55
N SER A 242 5.76 6.91 -6.24
CA SER A 242 6.17 7.63 -5.02
C SER A 242 5.04 8.41 -4.37
N ALA A 243 5.11 8.51 -3.04
CA ALA A 243 4.13 9.13 -2.16
C ALA A 243 4.32 10.64 -1.95
N GLU A 244 5.00 11.36 -2.83
CA GLU A 244 5.33 12.78 -2.65
C GLU A 244 4.75 13.62 -3.79
N LYS A 245 3.47 13.39 -4.13
CA LYS A 245 2.85 13.96 -5.32
C LYS A 245 1.51 14.61 -5.06
N LEU A 246 1.26 15.75 -5.67
CA LEU A 246 -0.05 16.41 -5.57
C LEU A 246 -0.69 16.41 -6.95
N LEU A 247 -1.88 15.83 -7.05
CA LEU A 247 -2.73 15.94 -8.22
C LEU A 247 -3.54 17.22 -8.10
N THR A 248 -3.50 18.05 -9.12
CA THR A 248 -4.36 19.22 -9.29
C THR A 248 -5.27 18.98 -10.49
N ILE A 249 -6.58 19.12 -10.29
CA ILE A 249 -7.56 18.99 -11.37
C ILE A 249 -7.93 20.39 -11.84
N HIS A 250 -7.75 20.64 -13.13
CA HIS A 250 -8.07 21.91 -13.77
C HIS A 250 -9.23 21.76 -14.76
N ARG A 251 -10.02 22.83 -14.90
CA ARG A 251 -11.00 23.00 -15.98
C ARG A 251 -10.88 24.42 -16.52
N GLU A 252 -10.71 24.55 -17.83
CA GLU A 252 -10.59 25.86 -18.50
C GLU A 252 -9.51 26.76 -17.86
N GLY A 253 -8.38 26.15 -17.46
CA GLY A 253 -7.26 26.83 -16.81
C GLY A 253 -7.46 27.14 -15.32
N LYS A 254 -8.65 26.92 -14.75
CA LYS A 254 -8.92 27.13 -13.32
C LYS A 254 -8.67 25.86 -12.52
N VAL A 255 -8.03 25.99 -11.36
CA VAL A 255 -7.90 24.90 -10.38
C VAL A 255 -9.26 24.64 -9.75
N LEU A 256 -9.71 23.39 -9.81
CA LEU A 256 -10.93 22.94 -9.14
C LEU A 256 -10.60 22.24 -7.82
N GLU A 257 -9.59 21.37 -7.83
CA GLU A 257 -9.27 20.53 -6.68
C GLU A 257 -7.78 20.21 -6.61
N LYS A 258 -7.29 19.99 -5.39
CA LYS A 258 -5.92 19.54 -5.10
C LYS A 258 -6.01 18.33 -4.18
N ILE A 259 -5.40 17.22 -4.60
CA ILE A 259 -5.56 15.91 -3.96
C ILE A 259 -4.17 15.30 -3.76
N PRO A 260 -3.77 14.96 -2.53
CA PRO A 260 -2.51 14.24 -2.32
C PRO A 260 -2.62 12.82 -2.88
N VAL A 261 -1.65 12.43 -3.71
CA VAL A 261 -1.59 11.14 -4.43
C VAL A 261 -0.21 10.51 -4.35
N GLY A 262 -0.13 9.20 -4.60
CA GLY A 262 1.11 8.44 -4.48
C GLY A 262 1.09 7.37 -3.40
N ARG A 263 -0.11 6.98 -2.93
CA ARG A 263 -0.28 5.89 -1.95
C ARG A 263 -0.28 4.52 -2.64
N GLN A 264 0.60 4.36 -3.64
CA GLN A 264 0.61 3.29 -4.63
C GLN A 264 -0.64 3.31 -5.52
N LEU A 265 -1.84 3.09 -4.98
CA LEU A 265 -3.10 3.18 -5.72
C LEU A 265 -4.05 4.15 -5.04
N ASP A 266 -4.33 5.27 -5.69
CA ASP A 266 -5.27 6.28 -5.24
C ASP A 266 -6.59 6.16 -5.99
N ALA A 267 -7.71 6.20 -5.26
CA ALA A 267 -9.06 6.27 -5.81
C ALA A 267 -9.58 7.70 -5.67
N ILE A 268 -9.70 8.41 -6.78
CA ILE A 268 -10.13 9.80 -6.83
C ILE A 268 -11.61 9.82 -7.20
N ASP A 269 -12.46 10.31 -6.30
CA ASP A 269 -13.90 10.47 -6.56
C ASP A 269 -14.12 11.62 -7.54
N LEU A 270 -14.89 11.38 -8.59
CA LEU A 270 -15.19 12.35 -9.65
C LEU A 270 -16.69 12.71 -9.69
N ARG A 271 -17.52 12.18 -8.77
CA ARG A 271 -18.99 12.36 -8.81
C ARG A 271 -19.44 13.81 -8.76
N HIS A 272 -18.66 14.69 -8.14
CA HIS A 272 -18.96 16.12 -8.03
C HIS A 272 -18.53 16.92 -9.27
N LEU A 273 -17.73 16.34 -10.16
CA LEU A 273 -17.29 17.00 -11.38
C LEU A 273 -18.36 16.86 -12.47
N ALA A 274 -18.69 17.97 -13.13
CA ALA A 274 -19.62 17.95 -14.26
C ALA A 274 -18.98 17.30 -15.50
N GLN A 275 -19.79 16.89 -16.47
CA GLN A 275 -19.27 16.36 -17.74
C GLN A 275 -18.38 17.39 -18.48
N GLY A 276 -17.35 16.91 -19.18
CA GLY A 276 -16.44 17.76 -19.96
C GLY A 276 -14.95 17.39 -19.88
N ASN A 277 -14.11 18.29 -20.40
CA ASN A 277 -12.66 18.13 -20.45
C ASN A 277 -11.98 18.74 -19.24
N TYR A 278 -11.03 18.00 -18.70
CA TYR A 278 -10.21 18.33 -17.54
C TYR A 278 -8.74 18.12 -17.86
N LEU A 279 -7.89 18.90 -17.20
CA LEU A 279 -6.45 18.70 -17.21
C LEU A 279 -6.02 18.23 -15.82
N LEU A 280 -5.38 17.07 -15.77
CA LEU A 280 -4.75 16.53 -14.57
C LEU A 280 -3.30 17.00 -14.56
N ASP A 281 -2.89 17.69 -13.49
CA ASP A 281 -1.51 18.12 -13.25
C ASP A 281 -0.99 17.42 -12.01
N ILE A 282 -0.01 16.53 -12.17
CA ILE A 282 0.71 15.94 -11.06
C ILE A 282 2.00 16.72 -10.86
N VAL A 283 2.16 17.28 -9.66
CA VAL A 283 3.42 17.89 -9.24
C VAL A 283 4.15 16.97 -8.25
N ASN A 284 5.42 16.69 -8.53
CA ASN A 284 6.33 16.08 -7.57
C ASN A 284 6.72 17.15 -6.54
N LEU A 285 6.32 16.96 -5.28
CA LEU A 285 6.51 17.97 -4.23
C LEU A 285 7.98 18.17 -3.86
N ARG A 286 8.84 17.18 -4.13
CA ARG A 286 10.27 17.25 -3.84
C ARG A 286 11.04 17.99 -4.93
N THR A 287 10.73 17.73 -6.20
CA THR A 287 11.46 18.34 -7.33
C THR A 287 10.79 19.58 -7.89
N GLY A 288 9.51 19.78 -7.59
CA GLY A 288 8.67 20.80 -8.22
C GLY A 288 8.31 20.48 -9.67
N GLU A 289 8.66 19.29 -10.18
CA GLU A 289 8.38 18.88 -11.56
C GLU A 289 6.88 18.65 -11.76
N HIS A 290 6.33 19.22 -12.83
CA HIS A 290 4.93 19.08 -13.22
C HIS A 290 4.80 18.15 -14.43
N ARG A 291 3.82 17.24 -14.40
CA ARG A 291 3.46 16.35 -15.50
C ARG A 291 1.96 16.29 -15.65
N TYR A 292 1.48 16.18 -16.89
CA TYR A 292 0.10 16.47 -17.27
C TYR A 292 -0.55 15.30 -18.01
N HIS A 293 -1.87 15.16 -17.85
CA HIS A 293 -2.69 14.22 -18.60
C HIS A 293 -4.09 14.80 -18.84
N GLY A 294 -4.69 14.53 -19.99
CA GLY A 294 -6.07 14.91 -20.28
C GLY A 294 -7.07 13.94 -19.62
N LEU A 295 -8.22 14.44 -19.19
CA LEU A 295 -9.32 13.63 -18.71
C LEU A 295 -10.64 14.13 -19.32
N HIS A 296 -11.42 13.21 -19.87
CA HIS A 296 -12.75 13.48 -20.37
C HIS A 296 -13.77 12.65 -19.59
N LEU A 297 -14.73 13.33 -18.97
CA LEU A 297 -15.84 12.74 -18.21
C LEU A 297 -17.14 12.79 -18.99
#